data_AF-A0A8X8ZXU0-F1
#
_entry.id   AF-A0A8X8ZXU0-F1
#
_cell.length_a   1.000
_cell.length_b   1.000
_cell.length_c   1.000
_cell.angle_alpha   90.00
_cell.angle_beta   90.00
_cell.angle_gamma   90.00
#
_symmetry.space_group_name_H-M   'P 1'
#
loop_
_entity.id
_entity.type
_entity.pdbx_description
1 polymer ?
#
loop_
_entity_poly.entity_id
_entity_poly.type
_entity_poly.pdbx_seq_one_letter_code
_entity_poly.pdbx_strand_id
1 'polypeptide(L)'
;MDSVSSSLPLAAKAGSPEAVFTKEAALLFQAGKFLDCLRVLNQLLQKKSDDPKVLHNIAIAESFQDGFSDPKKLIDALQNTQKGKNHALHQFSSPPVVYNDGFDASVAMFNIAVIWYLLHEYAKSFSYLDALYQNIEPIDEGTALCICLLFSDVTLLSHHASRSAVSPLL
;
A
#
# COMPACT_ATOMS: atom_id res chain seq x y z
N MET A 1 8.70 19.97 5.28
CA MET A 1 7.62 18.98 5.54
C MET A 1 7.87 17.88 4.54
N ASP A 2 8.87 17.06 4.83
CA ASP A 2 9.53 16.21 3.85
C ASP A 2 9.56 14.81 4.45
N SER A 3 8.56 13.99 4.13
CA SER A 3 8.55 12.52 4.23
C SER A 3 7.13 12.03 3.97
N VAL A 4 6.70 12.06 2.71
CA VAL A 4 5.59 11.20 2.29
C VAL A 4 6.22 9.84 1.96
N SER A 5 5.91 8.90 2.86
CA SER A 5 5.98 7.45 2.79
C SER A 5 6.75 6.82 1.62
N SER A 6 7.77 6.05 2.01
CA SER A 6 8.52 5.10 1.19
C SER A 6 7.67 3.90 0.74
N SER A 7 6.51 4.13 0.14
CA SER A 7 5.50 3.11 -0.21
C SER A 7 5.87 2.21 -1.39
N LEU A 8 7.13 2.18 -1.81
CA LEU A 8 7.61 1.23 -2.81
C LEU A 8 8.32 0.06 -2.13
N PRO A 9 7.72 -1.15 -2.08
CA PRO A 9 8.30 -2.37 -1.51
C PRO A 9 9.44 -2.96 -2.35
N LEU A 10 10.22 -2.13 -3.06
CA LEU A 10 11.26 -2.58 -3.96
C LEU A 10 12.62 -2.48 -3.27
N ALA A 11 12.90 -3.40 -2.35
CA ALA A 11 14.25 -3.64 -1.86
C ALA A 11 14.93 -4.67 -2.78
N ALA A 12 15.62 -4.21 -3.83
CA ALA A 12 16.54 -5.08 -4.58
C ALA A 12 17.82 -5.30 -3.77
N LYS A 13 18.37 -6.52 -3.83
CA LYS A 13 19.65 -6.86 -3.19
C LYS A 13 20.74 -5.95 -3.74
N ALA A 14 21.46 -5.25 -2.85
CA ALA A 14 22.50 -4.31 -3.24
C ALA A 14 23.55 -4.98 -4.14
N GLY A 15 23.82 -4.38 -5.31
CA GLY A 15 24.85 -4.84 -6.25
C GLY A 15 24.36 -5.58 -7.49
N SER A 16 23.05 -5.80 -7.66
CA SER A 16 22.50 -6.38 -8.91
C SER A 16 22.22 -5.28 -9.95
N PRO A 17 22.33 -5.58 -11.27
CA PRO A 17 22.00 -4.61 -12.32
C PRO A 17 20.53 -4.14 -12.28
N GLU A 18 19.65 -4.93 -11.67
CA GLU A 18 18.24 -4.58 -11.43
C GLU A 18 18.06 -3.56 -10.30
N ALA A 19 19.02 -3.45 -9.38
CA ALA A 19 18.97 -2.48 -8.29
C ALA A 19 19.00 -1.03 -8.79
N VAL A 20 19.57 -0.79 -9.98
CA VAL A 20 19.55 0.54 -10.63
C VAL A 20 18.12 0.92 -11.02
N PHE A 21 17.42 0.04 -11.76
CA PHE A 21 16.02 0.26 -12.16
C PHE A 21 15.10 0.41 -10.94
N THR A 22 15.33 -0.40 -9.90
CA THR A 22 14.59 -0.32 -8.65
C THR A 22 14.73 1.03 -7.97
N LYS A 23 15.96 1.53 -7.85
CA LYS A 23 16.22 2.85 -7.24
C LYS A 23 15.67 3.99 -8.08
N GLU A 24 15.83 3.91 -9.40
CA GLU A 24 15.33 4.93 -10.33
C GLU A 24 13.81 5.03 -10.29
N ALA A 25 13.10 3.90 -10.36
CA ALA A 25 11.65 3.86 -10.22
C ALA A 25 11.18 4.49 -8.90
N ALA A 26 11.90 4.22 -7.81
CA ALA A 26 11.59 4.80 -6.50
C ALA A 26 11.72 6.33 -6.47
N LEU A 27 12.81 6.86 -7.03
CA LEU A 27 13.01 8.31 -7.12
C LEU A 27 11.98 9.00 -8.01
N LEU A 28 11.61 8.37 -9.13
CA LEU A 28 10.61 8.92 -10.05
C LEU A 28 9.22 8.95 -9.42
N PHE A 29 8.83 7.88 -8.72
CA PHE A 29 7.56 7.84 -7.99
C PHE A 29 7.50 8.92 -6.90
N GLN A 30 8.57 9.05 -6.11
CA GLN A 30 8.65 10.06 -5.06
C GLN A 30 8.62 11.49 -5.61
N ALA A 31 9.18 11.71 -6.80
CA ALA A 31 9.10 12.98 -7.50
C ALA A 31 7.74 13.25 -8.18
N GLY A 32 6.76 12.36 -8.04
CA GLY A 32 5.46 12.46 -8.71
C GLY A 32 5.51 12.26 -10.23
N LYS A 33 6.64 11.79 -10.77
CA LYS A 33 6.83 11.54 -12.21
C LYS A 33 6.33 10.14 -12.58
N PHE A 34 5.02 9.92 -12.41
CA PHE A 34 4.43 8.59 -12.52
C PHE A 34 4.57 7.97 -13.92
N LEU A 35 4.49 8.75 -14.99
CA LEU A 35 4.71 8.26 -16.37
C LEU A 35 6.14 7.74 -16.58
N ASP A 36 7.14 8.47 -16.10
CA ASP A 36 8.54 8.03 -16.18
C ASP A 36 8.78 6.81 -15.28
N CYS A 37 8.18 6.79 -14.09
CA CYS A 37 8.21 5.65 -13.17
C CYS A 37 7.66 4.38 -13.83
N LEU A 38 6.49 4.48 -14.47
CA LEU A 38 5.87 3.36 -15.20
C LEU A 38 6.76 2.85 -16.33
N ARG A 39 7.46 3.73 -17.06
CA ARG A 39 8.40 3.31 -18.09
C ARG A 39 9.53 2.45 -17.50
N VAL A 40 10.13 2.88 -16.39
CA VAL A 40 11.20 2.13 -15.71
C VAL A 40 10.70 0.81 -15.13
N LEU A 41 9.51 0.81 -14.51
CA LEU A 41 8.90 -0.41 -13.96
C LEU A 41 8.57 -1.44 -15.05
N ASN A 42 8.05 -1.01 -16.20
CA ASN A 42 7.80 -1.90 -17.33
C ASN A 42 9.11 -2.47 -17.91
N GLN A 43 10.19 -1.69 -17.97
CA GLN A 43 11.51 -2.20 -18.35
C GLN A 43 12.04 -3.24 -17.35
N LEU A 44 11.80 -3.03 -16.06
CA LEU A 44 12.15 -4.00 -15.01
C LEU A 44 11.33 -5.28 -15.13
N LEU A 45 10.03 -5.19 -15.44
CA LEU A 45 9.15 -6.34 -15.65
C LEU A 45 9.62 -7.22 -16.83
N GLN A 46 10.11 -6.61 -17.91
CA GLN A 46 10.69 -7.35 -19.04
C GLN A 46 11.95 -8.14 -18.66
N LYS A 47 12.69 -7.69 -17.63
CA LYS A 47 13.90 -8.36 -17.11
C LYS A 47 13.57 -9.40 -16.03
N LYS A 48 12.48 -9.20 -15.31
CA LYS A 48 11.96 -10.06 -14.25
C LYS A 48 10.51 -10.42 -14.56
N SER A 49 10.33 -11.28 -15.56
CA SER A 49 8.99 -11.69 -16.02
C SER A 49 8.15 -12.15 -14.85
N ASP A 50 6.96 -11.56 -14.73
CA ASP A 50 5.94 -11.89 -13.73
C ASP A 50 6.37 -11.74 -12.26
N ASP A 51 7.35 -10.87 -11.96
CA ASP A 51 7.68 -10.54 -10.57
C ASP A 51 6.50 -9.81 -9.90
N PRO A 52 5.90 -10.40 -8.84
CA PRO A 52 4.69 -9.87 -8.23
C PRO A 52 4.91 -8.51 -7.56
N LYS A 53 6.14 -8.18 -7.12
CA LYS A 53 6.43 -6.87 -6.54
C LYS A 53 6.50 -5.79 -7.61
N VAL A 54 7.05 -6.12 -8.78
CA VAL A 54 7.05 -5.21 -9.93
C VAL A 54 5.62 -4.94 -10.40
N LEU A 55 4.79 -5.98 -10.51
CA LEU A 55 3.36 -5.85 -10.87
C LEU A 55 2.58 -5.01 -9.84
N HIS A 56 2.81 -5.25 -8.55
CA HIS A 56 2.22 -4.46 -7.46
C HIS A 56 2.56 -2.97 -7.58
N ASN A 57 3.83 -2.65 -7.85
CA ASN A 57 4.28 -1.27 -7.99
C ASN A 57 3.76 -0.59 -9.25
N ILE A 58 3.62 -1.34 -10.35
CA ILE A 58 2.98 -0.83 -11.57
C ILE A 58 1.55 -0.42 -11.27
N ALA A 59 0.76 -1.30 -10.63
CA ALA A 59 -0.63 -1.00 -10.30
C ALA A 59 -0.75 0.29 -9.47
N ILE A 60 0.11 0.47 -8.45
CA ILE A 60 0.14 1.69 -7.65
C ILE A 60 0.48 2.91 -8.52
N ALA A 61 1.54 2.84 -9.31
CA ALA A 61 1.97 3.96 -10.14
C ALA A 61 0.92 4.36 -11.21
N GLU A 62 0.20 3.40 -11.79
CA GLU A 62 -0.92 3.66 -12.70
C GLU A 62 -2.05 4.43 -11.99
N SER A 63 -2.43 3.99 -10.79
CA SER A 63 -3.51 4.66 -10.06
C SER A 63 -3.14 6.07 -9.58
N PHE A 64 -1.88 6.30 -9.22
CA PHE A 64 -1.43 7.68 -8.93
C PHE A 64 -1.39 8.54 -10.21
N GLN A 65 -1.13 7.95 -11.37
CA GLN A 65 -1.10 8.65 -12.65
C GLN A 65 -2.50 9.04 -13.14
N ASP A 66 -3.52 8.21 -12.89
CA ASP A 66 -4.91 8.44 -13.31
C ASP A 66 -5.81 9.06 -12.22
N GLY A 67 -5.27 9.33 -11.03
CA GLY A 67 -6.00 9.92 -9.92
C GLY A 67 -6.99 8.96 -9.24
N PHE A 68 -6.70 7.66 -9.24
CA PHE A 68 -7.56 6.59 -8.73
C PHE A 68 -8.90 6.51 -9.47
N SER A 69 -8.85 6.57 -10.80
CA SER A 69 -10.06 6.52 -11.63
C SER A 69 -10.84 5.20 -11.49
N ASP A 70 -10.13 4.09 -11.21
CA ASP A 70 -10.74 2.80 -10.85
C ASP A 70 -10.07 2.19 -9.61
N PRO A 71 -10.50 2.58 -8.39
CA PRO A 71 -9.88 2.09 -7.17
C PRO A 71 -10.13 0.62 -6.89
N LYS A 72 -11.20 0.04 -7.46
CA LYS A 72 -11.51 -1.39 -7.29
C LYS A 72 -10.51 -2.24 -8.04
N LYS A 73 -10.19 -1.88 -9.29
CA LYS A 73 -9.13 -2.53 -10.07
C LYS A 73 -7.80 -2.54 -9.32
N LEU A 74 -7.44 -1.43 -8.68
CA LEU A 74 -6.23 -1.37 -7.86
C LEU A 74 -6.31 -2.32 -6.66
N ILE A 75 -7.37 -2.26 -5.86
CA ILE A 75 -7.54 -3.14 -4.70
C ILE A 75 -7.48 -4.62 -5.11
N ASP A 76 -8.15 -4.99 -6.19
CA ASP A 76 -8.13 -6.35 -6.72
C ASP A 76 -6.72 -6.78 -7.15
N ALA A 77 -5.96 -5.88 -7.80
CA ALA A 77 -4.57 -6.12 -8.15
C ALA A 77 -3.69 -6.36 -6.91
N LEU A 78 -3.82 -5.53 -5.87
CA LEU A 78 -3.06 -5.66 -4.61
C LEU A 78 -3.47 -6.90 -3.79
N GLN A 79 -4.69 -7.40 -3.96
CA GLN A 79 -5.16 -8.62 -3.32
C GLN A 79 -4.74 -9.88 -4.10
N ASN A 80 -4.74 -9.82 -5.44
CA ASN A 80 -4.38 -10.96 -6.27
C ASN A 80 -2.88 -11.29 -6.20
N THR A 81 -2.02 -10.30 -5.94
CA THR A 81 -0.60 -10.54 -5.64
C THR A 81 -0.38 -11.33 -4.34
N GLN A 82 -1.36 -11.32 -3.42
CA GLN A 82 -1.33 -12.09 -2.17
C GLN A 82 -1.88 -13.52 -2.34
N LYS A 83 -2.84 -13.73 -3.25
CA LYS A 83 -3.50 -15.03 -3.47
C LYS A 83 -2.59 -16.08 -4.13
N GLY A 84 -1.50 -15.68 -4.80
CA GLY A 84 -0.57 -16.59 -5.47
C GLY A 84 0.33 -17.42 -4.56
N LYS A 85 0.27 -17.24 -3.23
CA LYS A 85 1.18 -17.94 -2.30
C LYS A 85 0.53 -18.82 -1.24
N ASN A 86 -0.76 -18.70 -0.89
CA ASN A 86 -1.45 -19.67 -0.04
C ASN A 86 -2.98 -19.52 -0.13
N HIS A 87 -3.65 -20.66 -0.18
CA HIS A 87 -5.10 -20.80 -0.22
C HIS A 87 -5.72 -20.48 1.15
N ALA A 88 -5.81 -19.20 1.54
CA ALA A 88 -6.53 -18.77 2.74
C ALA A 88 -6.84 -17.26 2.76
N LEU A 89 -7.65 -16.78 1.81
CA LEU A 89 -8.42 -15.54 2.00
C LEU A 89 -9.91 -15.89 1.92
N HIS A 90 -10.32 -16.84 2.75
CA HIS A 90 -11.69 -16.88 3.20
C HIS A 90 -11.61 -16.69 4.72
N GLN A 91 -12.24 -15.60 5.18
CA GLN A 91 -12.59 -15.36 6.58
C GLN A 91 -11.49 -14.75 7.47
N PHE A 92 -11.49 -13.42 7.56
CA PHE A 92 -10.86 -12.66 8.66
C PHE A 92 -11.66 -12.80 9.98
N SER A 93 -12.09 -14.02 10.31
CA SER A 93 -12.54 -14.36 11.66
C SER A 93 -11.69 -15.53 12.13
N SER A 94 -10.81 -15.26 13.10
CA SER A 94 -9.90 -16.16 13.83
C SER A 94 -8.60 -16.66 13.13
N PRO A 95 -7.47 -16.75 13.90
CA PRO A 95 -6.14 -17.18 13.42
C PRO A 95 -6.06 -18.73 13.43
N PRO A 96 -5.11 -19.43 12.76
CA PRO A 96 -3.71 -19.03 12.56
C PRO A 96 -3.13 -19.35 11.17
N VAL A 97 -2.25 -18.50 10.62
CA VAL A 97 -1.38 -18.95 9.52
C VAL A 97 0.02 -18.37 9.66
N VAL A 98 0.97 -19.29 9.66
CA VAL A 98 2.41 -19.14 9.75
C VAL A 98 2.93 -18.06 8.79
N TYR A 99 3.47 -16.98 9.38
CA TYR A 99 4.18 -15.93 8.68
C TYR A 99 5.48 -16.48 8.10
N ASN A 100 5.51 -16.72 6.79
CA ASN A 100 6.77 -16.99 6.08
C ASN A 100 7.10 -15.92 5.01
N ASP A 101 6.36 -14.80 4.97
CA ASP A 101 6.61 -13.65 4.07
C ASP A 101 6.00 -12.33 4.61
N GLY A 102 6.00 -12.14 5.94
CA GLY A 102 5.17 -11.14 6.64
C GLY A 102 5.39 -9.66 6.27
N PHE A 103 6.52 -9.35 5.64
CA PHE A 103 6.83 -8.00 5.16
C PHE A 103 5.98 -7.62 3.93
N ASP A 104 5.82 -8.52 2.96
CA ASP A 104 5.11 -8.22 1.71
C ASP A 104 3.59 -8.10 1.93
N ALA A 105 3.03 -8.89 2.86
CA ALA A 105 1.60 -8.84 3.20
C ALA A 105 1.23 -7.53 3.92
N SER A 106 2.05 -7.10 4.88
CA SER A 106 1.80 -5.89 5.66
C SER A 106 1.84 -4.63 4.80
N VAL A 107 2.79 -4.53 3.86
CA VAL A 107 2.88 -3.40 2.94
C VAL A 107 1.69 -3.38 1.97
N ALA A 108 1.27 -4.53 1.45
CA ALA A 108 0.09 -4.60 0.59
C ALA A 108 -1.18 -4.17 1.33
N MET A 109 -1.35 -4.64 2.57
CA MET A 109 -2.48 -4.28 3.42
C MET A 109 -2.47 -2.79 3.81
N PHE A 110 -1.29 -2.23 4.10
CA PHE A 110 -1.12 -0.79 4.35
C PHE A 110 -1.49 0.04 3.12
N ASN A 111 -1.05 -0.36 1.93
CA ASN A 111 -1.40 0.34 0.68
C ASN A 111 -2.92 0.29 0.41
N ILE A 112 -3.60 -0.82 0.72
CA ILE A 112 -5.07 -0.89 0.68
C ILE A 112 -5.70 0.11 1.66
N ALA A 113 -5.16 0.25 2.87
CA ALA A 113 -5.62 1.25 3.82
C ALA A 113 -5.43 2.70 3.33
N VAL A 114 -4.31 2.99 2.68
CA VAL A 114 -4.02 4.29 2.04
C VAL A 114 -5.05 4.59 0.95
N ILE A 115 -5.39 3.61 0.10
CA ILE A 115 -6.40 3.81 -0.95
C ILE A 115 -7.75 4.17 -0.32
N TRP A 116 -8.20 3.42 0.69
CA TRP A 116 -9.45 3.75 1.38
C TRP A 116 -9.41 5.13 2.05
N TYR A 117 -8.26 5.54 2.57
CA TYR A 117 -8.07 6.88 3.11
C TYR A 117 -8.20 7.97 2.03
N LEU A 118 -7.56 7.79 0.88
CA LEU A 118 -7.60 8.73 -0.25
C LEU A 118 -9.01 8.84 -0.85
N LEU A 119 -9.81 7.77 -0.76
CA LEU A 119 -11.23 7.77 -1.16
C LEU A 119 -12.17 8.32 -0.09
N HIS A 120 -11.65 8.81 1.03
CA HIS A 120 -12.43 9.29 2.18
C HIS A 120 -13.30 8.21 2.85
N GLU A 121 -13.05 6.93 2.57
CA GLU A 121 -13.74 5.78 3.16
C GLU A 121 -13.05 5.38 4.48
N TYR A 122 -13.05 6.30 5.45
CA TYR A 122 -12.27 6.19 6.68
C TYR A 122 -12.61 4.96 7.53
N ALA A 123 -13.86 4.51 7.54
CA ALA A 123 -14.27 3.30 8.26
C ALA A 123 -13.58 2.03 7.72
N LYS A 124 -13.43 1.93 6.39
CA LYS A 124 -12.70 0.82 5.76
C LYS A 124 -11.20 0.94 6.03
N SER A 125 -10.64 2.13 5.84
CA SER A 125 -9.22 2.40 6.14
C SER A 125 -8.86 2.00 7.57
N PHE A 126 -9.69 2.41 8.55
CA PHE A 126 -9.55 2.06 9.96
C PHE A 126 -9.49 0.55 10.18
N SER A 127 -10.39 -0.23 9.57
CA SER A 127 -10.44 -1.69 9.77
C SER A 127 -9.14 -2.40 9.35
N TYR A 128 -8.50 -1.93 8.28
CA TYR A 128 -7.21 -2.46 7.82
C TYR A 128 -6.06 -2.03 8.74
N LEU A 129 -6.07 -0.77 9.20
CA LEU A 129 -5.03 -0.24 10.07
C LEU A 129 -5.07 -0.82 11.48
N ASP A 130 -6.26 -1.05 12.04
CA ASP A 130 -6.40 -1.70 13.35
C ASP A 130 -5.81 -3.12 13.31
N ALA A 131 -6.14 -3.90 12.27
CA ALA A 131 -5.57 -5.23 12.09
C ALA A 131 -4.04 -5.23 11.96
N LEU A 132 -3.47 -4.25 11.25
CA LEU A 132 -2.01 -4.06 11.16
C LEU A 132 -1.40 -3.66 12.51
N TYR A 133 -2.06 -2.76 13.24
CA TYR A 133 -1.58 -2.26 14.53
C TYR A 133 -1.57 -3.37 15.60
N GLN A 134 -2.57 -4.25 15.63
CA GLN A 134 -2.59 -5.41 16.52
C GLN A 134 -1.47 -6.43 16.23
N ASN A 135 -0.87 -6.38 15.04
CA ASN A 135 0.22 -7.28 14.60
C ASN A 135 1.49 -6.50 14.25
N ILE A 136 1.77 -5.40 14.95
CA ILE A 136 2.85 -4.47 14.59
C ILE A 136 4.26 -4.96 14.95
N GLU A 137 4.40 -5.85 15.95
CA GLU A 137 5.69 -6.35 16.44
C GLU A 137 6.62 -6.95 15.37
N PRO A 138 6.13 -7.77 14.40
CA PRO A 138 6.96 -8.26 13.31
C PRO A 138 7.20 -7.26 12.16
N ILE A 139 6.59 -6.07 12.19
CA ILE A 139 6.68 -5.07 11.11
C ILE A 139 7.91 -4.19 11.33
N ASP A 140 8.61 -3.82 10.25
CA ASP A 140 9.75 -2.92 10.35
C ASP A 140 9.34 -1.52 10.86
N GLU A 141 10.26 -0.86 11.54
CA GLU A 141 10.01 0.43 12.17
C GLU A 141 9.48 1.50 11.19
N GLY A 142 9.97 1.52 9.95
CA GLY A 142 9.54 2.49 8.94
C GLY A 142 8.08 2.31 8.55
N THR A 143 7.68 1.07 8.26
CA THR A 143 6.29 0.74 7.95
C THR A 143 5.38 0.90 9.17
N ALA A 144 5.84 0.50 10.35
CA ALA A 144 5.11 0.68 11.62
C ALA A 144 4.80 2.15 11.90
N LEU A 145 5.78 3.05 11.71
CA LEU A 145 5.56 4.50 11.83
C LEU A 145 4.52 5.01 10.83
N CYS A 146 4.57 4.55 9.58
CA CYS A 146 3.57 4.92 8.56
C CYS A 146 2.16 4.46 8.95
N ILE A 147 2.02 3.25 9.49
CA ILE A 147 0.76 2.73 10.02
C ILE A 147 0.23 3.64 11.13
N CYS A 148 1.06 3.95 12.14
CA CYS A 148 0.68 4.78 13.27
C CYS A 148 0.24 6.20 12.87
N LEU A 149 0.98 6.83 11.95
CA LEU A 149 0.65 8.18 11.46
C LEU A 149 -0.69 8.19 10.72
N LEU A 150 -0.87 7.27 9.77
CA LEU A 150 -2.12 7.18 9.02
C LEU A 150 -3.31 6.83 9.92
N PHE A 151 -3.10 5.97 10.93
CA PHE A 151 -4.15 5.61 11.89
C PHE A 151 -4.59 6.81 12.73
N SER A 152 -3.64 7.66 13.11
CA SER A 152 -3.91 8.92 13.81
C SER A 152 -4.75 9.87 12.94
N ASP A 153 -4.37 10.02 11.65
CA ASP A 153 -5.10 10.87 10.69
C ASP A 153 -6.53 10.36 10.45
N VAL A 154 -6.70 9.05 10.24
CA VAL A 154 -8.02 8.42 10.07
C VAL A 154 -8.91 8.67 11.29
N THR A 155 -8.37 8.50 12.50
CA THR A 155 -9.12 8.71 13.74
C THR A 155 -9.55 10.18 13.90
N LEU A 156 -8.63 11.10 13.62
CA LEU A 156 -8.89 12.54 13.66
C LEU A 156 -9.98 12.94 12.68
N LEU A 157 -9.84 12.56 11.40
CA LEU A 157 -10.78 12.91 10.34
C LEU A 157 -12.15 12.25 10.52
N SER A 158 -12.20 11.02 11.04
CA SER A 158 -13.45 10.34 11.37
C SER A 158 -14.23 11.08 12.47
N HIS A 159 -13.53 11.67 13.45
CA HIS A 159 -14.15 12.45 14.52
C HIS A 159 -14.59 13.85 14.05
N HIS A 160 -13.91 14.45 13.08
CA HIS A 160 -14.38 15.70 12.45
C HIS A 160 -15.61 15.46 11.55
N ALA A 161 -15.63 14.36 10.80
CA ALA A 161 -16.77 13.99 9.96
C ALA A 161 -18.04 13.75 10.78
N SER A 162 -17.94 13.05 11.92
CA SER A 162 -19.08 12.82 12.81
C SER A 162 -19.61 14.11 13.44
N ARG A 163 -18.74 15.08 13.78
CA ARG A 163 -19.15 16.39 14.30
C ARG A 163 -19.81 17.28 13.26
N SER A 164 -19.40 17.23 12.00
CA SER A 164 -20.03 17.99 10.90
C SER A 164 -21.40 17.42 10.49
N ALA A 165 -21.59 16.10 10.59
CA ALA A 165 -22.86 15.45 10.30
C ALA A 165 -23.96 15.80 11.32
N VAL A 166 -23.60 16.28 12.51
CA VAL A 166 -24.52 16.80 13.53
C VAL A 166 -24.61 18.33 13.38
N SER A 167 -25.09 18.80 12.23
CA SER A 167 -25.67 20.16 12.17
C SER A 167 -27.12 20.05 12.68
N PRO A 168 -27.47 20.67 13.82
CA PRO A 168 -28.81 20.59 14.36
C PRO A 168 -29.75 21.39 13.47
N LEU A 169 -30.78 20.73 12.97
CA LEU A 169 -31.99 21.40 12.51
C LEU A 169 -32.54 22.22 13.70
N LEU A 170 -32.33 23.53 13.64
CA LEU A 170 -33.07 24.56 14.39
C LEU A 170 -33.99 25.27 13.39
#